data_AF-A0A6P4FL83-F1
#
_entry.id   AF-A0A6P4FL83-F1
#
_cell.length_a   1.000
_cell.length_b   1.000
_cell.length_c   1.000
_cell.angle_alpha   90.00
_cell.angle_beta   90.00
_cell.angle_gamma   90.00
#
_symmetry.space_group_name_H-M   'P 1'
#
loop_
_entity.id
_entity.type
_entity.pdbx_description
1 polymer ?
#
loop_
_entity_poly.entity_id
_entity_poly.type
_entity_poly.pdbx_seq_one_letter_code
_entity_poly.pdbx_strand_id
1 'polypeptide(L)'
;MQKAIKKELSFSLDTLERYRAKYGRSASLDTNGSCLAHTDGDAAPPPPATTSIFTKTYSPPKLTKLQELQQKKEAYLRAKEHEREMEQLQRTERRSTNGLETPKPKTGSPKSTSPTPNASSSSTAAVATKSSSPAGYSNWSNHHATLCSQSWVAISELMYFCDKYEFTTLSTRDLKTHQEIVAEVRALLSGKAPFDQRTRFPGNIHDPENLWVCIGRCASVEYHLQRIVSIFRKPLNQLTPDKQRTVRQNFHLAVSELRLDISARISEVRLYDRLVFEREFRLEWQEAEA
;
A
#
# COMPACT_ATOMS: atom_id res chain seq x y z
N MET A 1 21.79 20.57 -9.06
CA MET A 1 20.80 19.94 -8.14
C MET A 1 19.54 19.43 -8.85
N GLN A 2 18.84 20.22 -9.68
CA GLN A 2 17.57 19.78 -10.30
C GLN A 2 17.64 18.44 -11.08
N LYS A 3 18.76 18.11 -11.73
CA LYS A 3 18.93 16.82 -12.43
C LYS A 3 19.05 15.62 -11.48
N ALA A 4 19.68 15.80 -10.31
CA ALA A 4 19.81 14.74 -9.31
C ALA A 4 18.46 14.49 -8.62
N ILE A 5 17.77 15.56 -8.23
CA ILE A 5 16.42 15.49 -7.64
C ILE A 5 15.44 14.81 -8.61
N LYS A 6 15.46 15.13 -9.90
CA LYS A 6 14.62 14.45 -10.90
C LYS A 6 14.91 12.95 -11.01
N LYS A 7 16.18 12.53 -10.96
CA LYS A 7 16.58 11.12 -11.00
C LYS A 7 16.16 10.37 -9.74
N GLU A 8 16.36 10.96 -8.58
CA GLU A 8 15.90 10.38 -7.32
C GLU A 8 14.36 10.26 -7.30
N LEU A 9 13.65 11.29 -7.78
CA LEU A 9 12.19 11.29 -7.88
C LEU A 9 11.66 10.19 -8.80
N SER A 10 12.31 9.99 -9.96
CA SER A 10 11.96 8.87 -10.83
C SER A 10 12.24 7.53 -10.19
N PHE A 11 13.33 7.42 -9.43
CA PHE A 11 13.71 6.17 -8.76
C PHE A 11 12.76 5.79 -7.62
N SER A 12 12.34 6.77 -6.85
CA SER A 12 11.32 6.66 -5.79
C SER A 12 9.98 6.16 -6.34
N LEU A 13 9.48 6.81 -7.39
CA LEU A 13 8.27 6.39 -8.10
C LEU A 13 8.39 4.97 -8.66
N ASP A 14 9.53 4.66 -9.28
CA ASP A 14 9.84 3.34 -9.84
C ASP A 14 9.91 2.24 -8.76
N THR A 15 10.47 2.50 -7.58
CA THR A 15 10.43 1.54 -6.46
C THR A 15 9.01 1.30 -5.97
N LEU A 16 8.19 2.35 -5.82
CA LEU A 16 6.79 2.20 -5.43
C LEU A 16 5.97 1.45 -6.50
N GLU A 17 6.21 1.74 -7.77
CA GLU A 17 5.59 1.03 -8.90
C GLU A 17 6.04 -0.43 -8.97
N ARG A 18 7.31 -0.74 -8.72
CA ARG A 18 7.82 -2.11 -8.60
C ARG A 18 7.11 -2.87 -7.48
N TYR A 19 6.92 -2.25 -6.30
CA TYR A 19 6.15 -2.87 -5.23
C TYR A 19 4.73 -3.19 -5.71
N ARG A 20 4.04 -2.20 -6.30
CA ARG A 20 2.68 -2.37 -6.84
C ARG A 20 2.60 -3.43 -7.94
N ALA A 21 3.62 -3.54 -8.78
CA ALA A 21 3.67 -4.54 -9.85
C ALA A 21 3.89 -5.96 -9.29
N LYS A 22 4.69 -6.10 -8.22
CA LYS A 22 4.97 -7.37 -7.54
C LYS A 22 3.77 -7.88 -6.74
N TYR A 23 3.08 -6.98 -6.03
CA TYR A 23 2.06 -7.36 -5.04
C TYR A 23 0.64 -6.88 -5.37
N GLY A 24 0.49 -5.75 -6.07
CA GLY A 24 -0.80 -5.10 -6.34
C GLY A 24 -1.61 -5.69 -7.50
N ARG A 25 -1.11 -6.70 -8.22
CA ARG A 25 -1.88 -7.39 -9.28
C ARG A 25 -3.12 -8.13 -8.76
N SER A 26 -3.20 -8.37 -7.46
CA SER A 26 -4.33 -9.09 -6.83
C SER A 26 -5.57 -8.21 -6.57
N ALA A 27 -5.49 -6.88 -6.76
CA ALA A 27 -6.62 -5.97 -6.54
C ALA A 27 -7.33 -5.52 -7.82
N SER A 28 -6.81 -5.85 -9.01
CA SER A 28 -7.59 -5.75 -10.25
C SER A 28 -8.39 -7.03 -10.42
N LEU A 29 -9.45 -7.15 -9.62
CA LEU A 29 -10.55 -8.08 -9.87
C LEU A 29 -11.68 -7.32 -10.55
N ASP A 30 -11.34 -6.63 -11.65
CA ASP A 30 -12.32 -6.31 -12.67
C ASP A 30 -12.56 -7.57 -13.49
N THR A 31 -13.63 -8.28 -13.13
CA THR A 31 -14.66 -8.69 -14.09
C THR A 31 -14.20 -8.97 -15.51
N ASN A 32 -13.45 -10.06 -15.74
CA ASN A 32 -13.67 -11.01 -16.84
C ASN A 32 -12.56 -12.08 -16.89
N GLY A 33 -12.99 -13.33 -16.68
CA GLY A 33 -12.42 -14.60 -17.19
C GLY A 33 -10.90 -14.74 -17.34
N SER A 34 -10.28 -15.51 -16.44
CA SER A 34 -9.78 -16.85 -16.78
C SER A 34 -9.11 -17.48 -15.55
N CYS A 35 -9.83 -18.35 -14.86
CA CYS A 35 -9.23 -19.31 -13.93
C CYS A 35 -8.73 -20.50 -14.76
N LEU A 36 -7.43 -20.63 -14.97
CA LEU A 36 -6.84 -21.92 -15.31
C LEU A 36 -6.68 -22.71 -14.01
N ALA A 37 -7.72 -23.46 -13.69
CA ALA A 37 -7.67 -24.53 -12.70
C ALA A 37 -7.00 -25.76 -13.34
N HIS A 38 -5.94 -26.25 -12.71
CA HIS A 38 -5.46 -27.62 -12.90
C HIS A 38 -5.88 -28.43 -11.68
N THR A 39 -6.91 -29.27 -11.86
CA THR A 39 -7.21 -30.42 -10.99
C THR A 39 -7.91 -31.49 -11.83
N ASP A 40 -7.19 -32.56 -12.17
CA ASP A 40 -7.71 -33.91 -12.51
C ASP A 40 -7.38 -34.77 -11.27
N GLY A 41 -8.29 -35.46 -10.58
CA GLY A 41 -9.20 -36.58 -10.91
C GLY A 41 -9.26 -37.44 -9.60
N ASP A 42 -10.19 -38.34 -9.28
CA ASP A 42 -11.33 -38.99 -9.92
C ASP A 42 -12.15 -39.75 -8.82
N ALA A 43 -13.45 -39.96 -9.09
CA ALA A 43 -14.47 -40.94 -8.64
C ALA A 43 -14.68 -41.41 -7.16
N ALA A 44 -15.92 -41.23 -6.63
CA ALA A 44 -16.94 -42.30 -6.34
C ALA A 44 -18.15 -41.81 -5.46
N PRO A 45 -19.43 -42.24 -5.68
CA PRO A 45 -20.60 -41.95 -4.79
C PRO A 45 -21.24 -43.25 -4.16
N PRO A 46 -22.39 -43.21 -3.43
CA PRO A 46 -22.67 -42.71 -2.07
C PRO A 46 -23.34 -43.79 -1.13
N PRO A 47 -23.84 -43.45 0.09
CA PRO A 47 -25.23 -43.82 0.47
C PRO A 47 -25.99 -42.76 1.34
N PRO A 48 -27.31 -42.94 1.65
CA PRO A 48 -28.27 -41.83 1.82
C PRO A 48 -28.71 -41.44 3.26
N ALA A 49 -29.13 -40.17 3.34
CA ALA A 49 -30.17 -39.47 4.13
C ALA A 49 -30.53 -39.86 5.59
N THR A 50 -30.56 -38.83 6.47
CA THR A 50 -31.68 -38.61 7.39
C THR A 50 -32.05 -37.12 7.55
N THR A 51 -33.35 -36.94 7.72
CA THR A 51 -34.23 -35.76 7.81
C THR A 51 -33.86 -34.66 8.82
N SER A 52 -34.10 -33.39 8.46
CA SER A 52 -34.74 -32.43 9.38
C SER A 52 -35.37 -31.23 8.64
N ILE A 53 -36.40 -30.68 9.28
CA ILE A 53 -37.55 -29.96 8.73
C ILE A 53 -37.40 -28.46 9.03
N PHE A 54 -38.00 -27.60 8.20
CA PHE A 54 -38.24 -26.15 8.40
C PHE A 54 -37.11 -25.16 8.05
N THR A 55 -37.17 -24.58 6.84
CA THR A 55 -37.51 -23.16 6.59
C THR A 55 -37.58 -22.89 5.08
N LYS A 56 -38.74 -22.40 4.62
CA LYS A 56 -38.95 -21.90 3.26
C LYS A 56 -38.11 -20.63 3.05
N THR A 57 -37.05 -20.71 2.26
CA THR A 57 -36.50 -19.55 1.53
C THR A 57 -36.89 -19.69 0.07
N TYR A 58 -37.68 -18.74 -0.42
CA TYR A 58 -38.02 -18.58 -1.83
C TYR A 58 -36.74 -18.46 -2.65
N SER A 59 -36.27 -19.58 -3.19
CA SER A 59 -35.23 -19.61 -4.22
C SER A 59 -35.91 -19.45 -5.58
N PRO A 60 -35.38 -18.63 -6.50
CA PRO A 60 -35.89 -18.59 -7.86
C PRO A 60 -35.78 -19.99 -8.48
N PRO A 61 -36.69 -20.37 -9.42
CA PRO A 61 -36.64 -21.68 -10.04
C PRO A 61 -35.26 -21.91 -10.65
N LYS A 62 -34.56 -22.97 -10.23
CA LYS A 62 -33.31 -23.38 -10.87
C LYS A 62 -33.63 -23.69 -12.33
N LEU A 63 -33.11 -22.86 -13.24
CA LEU A 63 -33.26 -23.05 -14.67
C LEU A 63 -32.61 -24.39 -15.03
N THR A 64 -33.27 -25.15 -15.91
CA THR A 64 -32.66 -26.40 -16.38
C THR A 64 -31.37 -26.06 -17.15
N LYS A 65 -30.39 -26.97 -17.17
CA LYS A 65 -29.14 -26.77 -17.92
C LYS A 65 -29.37 -26.32 -19.38
N LEU A 66 -30.46 -26.77 -20.00
CA LEU A 66 -30.85 -26.36 -21.35
C LEU A 66 -31.20 -24.86 -21.43
N GLN A 67 -31.91 -24.36 -20.42
CA GLN A 67 -32.36 -22.98 -20.36
C GLN A 67 -31.21 -22.02 -20.00
N GLU A 68 -30.28 -22.46 -19.14
CA GLU A 68 -29.01 -21.74 -18.92
C GLU A 68 -28.19 -21.63 -20.20
N LEU A 69 -28.15 -22.71 -21.01
CA LEU A 69 -27.41 -22.74 -22.27
C LEU A 69 -28.03 -21.82 -23.33
N GLN A 70 -29.36 -21.75 -23.41
CA GLN A 70 -30.07 -20.79 -24.26
C GLN A 70 -29.81 -19.34 -23.83
N GLN A 71 -29.89 -19.06 -22.53
CA GLN A 71 -29.63 -17.71 -22.01
C GLN A 71 -28.17 -17.29 -22.26
N LYS A 72 -27.22 -18.21 -22.10
CA LYS A 72 -25.80 -17.98 -22.40
C LYS A 72 -25.57 -17.75 -23.90
N LYS A 73 -26.26 -18.47 -24.78
CA LYS A 73 -26.20 -18.26 -26.23
C LYS A 73 -26.74 -16.88 -26.63
N GLU A 74 -27.85 -16.45 -26.06
CA GLU A 74 -28.43 -15.13 -26.34
C GLU A 74 -27.55 -14.00 -25.82
N ALA A 75 -27.01 -14.14 -24.60
CA ALA A 75 -26.06 -13.17 -24.03
C ALA A 75 -24.79 -13.04 -24.89
N TYR A 76 -24.28 -14.15 -25.42
CA TYR A 76 -23.13 -14.14 -26.33
C TYR A 76 -23.42 -13.39 -27.64
N LEU A 77 -24.60 -13.61 -28.25
CA LEU A 77 -24.98 -12.89 -29.47
C LEU A 77 -25.12 -11.38 -29.22
N ARG A 78 -25.72 -11.00 -28.08
CA ARG A 78 -25.85 -9.58 -27.67
C ARG A 78 -24.49 -8.93 -27.42
N ALA A 79 -23.56 -9.63 -26.77
CA ALA A 79 -22.20 -9.13 -26.55
C ALA A 79 -21.44 -8.92 -27.87
N LYS A 80 -21.60 -9.86 -28.81
CA LYS A 80 -20.98 -9.78 -30.14
C LYS A 80 -21.55 -8.63 -31.00
N GLU A 81 -22.83 -8.29 -30.81
CA GLU A 81 -23.44 -7.13 -31.46
C GLU A 81 -22.92 -5.82 -30.87
N HIS A 82 -22.82 -5.73 -29.55
CA HIS A 82 -22.27 -4.57 -28.85
C HIS A 82 -20.79 -4.31 -29.23
N GLU A 83 -19.98 -5.36 -29.40
CA GLU A 83 -18.60 -5.23 -29.90
C GLU A 83 -18.55 -4.59 -31.28
N ARG A 84 -19.46 -4.96 -32.19
CA ARG A 84 -19.54 -4.39 -33.53
C ARG A 84 -19.97 -2.91 -33.51
N GLU A 85 -20.84 -2.52 -32.58
CA GLU A 85 -21.27 -1.13 -32.40
C GLU A 85 -20.11 -0.25 -31.89
N MET A 86 -19.33 -0.76 -30.92
CA MET A 86 -18.13 -0.08 -30.42
C MET A 86 -17.06 0.11 -31.51
N GLU A 87 -16.92 -0.86 -32.42
CA GLU A 87 -15.99 -0.74 -33.55
C GLU A 87 -16.43 0.35 -34.56
N GLN A 88 -17.74 0.54 -34.76
CA GLN A 88 -18.26 1.63 -35.60
C GLN A 88 -18.01 3.01 -34.99
N LEU A 89 -18.18 3.16 -33.68
CA LEU A 89 -17.90 4.42 -32.98
C LEU A 89 -16.42 4.80 -33.08
N GLN A 90 -15.51 3.85 -32.86
CA GLN A 90 -14.07 4.10 -33.00
C GLN A 90 -13.66 4.46 -34.43
N ARG A 91 -14.30 3.87 -35.46
CA ARG A 91 -14.05 4.27 -36.86
C ARG A 91 -14.54 5.68 -37.18
N THR A 92 -15.63 6.11 -36.56
CA THR A 92 -16.19 7.44 -36.78
C THR A 92 -15.34 8.52 -36.09
N GLU A 93 -14.82 8.23 -34.90
CA GLU A 93 -13.99 9.14 -34.12
C GLU A 93 -12.61 9.41 -34.78
N ARG A 94 -11.99 8.39 -35.38
CA ARG A 94 -10.72 8.54 -36.12
C ARG A 94 -10.83 9.38 -37.40
N ARG A 95 -12.04 9.61 -37.92
CA ARG A 95 -12.25 10.42 -39.13
C ARG A 95 -12.42 11.92 -38.84
N SER A 96 -12.58 12.31 -37.57
CA SER A 96 -12.93 13.69 -37.18
C SER A 96 -11.76 14.55 -36.68
N THR A 97 -10.52 14.02 -36.59
CA THR A 97 -9.38 14.70 -35.95
C THR A 97 -8.23 15.13 -36.87
N ASN A 98 -8.39 15.04 -38.19
CA ASN A 98 -7.40 15.59 -39.13
C ASN A 98 -7.75 17.03 -39.54
N GLY A 99 -7.35 18.00 -38.72
CA GLY A 99 -7.22 19.40 -39.14
C GLY A 99 -7.34 20.39 -38.00
N LEU A 100 -6.22 20.96 -37.53
CA LEU A 100 -5.86 22.37 -37.74
C LEU A 100 -4.64 22.78 -36.90
N GLU A 101 -3.75 23.54 -37.52
CA GLU A 101 -2.40 23.92 -37.09
C GLU A 101 -2.33 25.04 -36.01
N THR A 102 -1.18 25.07 -35.32
CA THR A 102 -0.54 26.16 -34.53
C THR A 102 -0.55 27.56 -35.21
N PRO A 103 -0.42 28.73 -34.50
CA PRO A 103 0.87 29.14 -33.87
C PRO A 103 0.89 30.18 -32.69
N LYS A 104 2.13 30.37 -32.19
CA LYS A 104 2.76 31.31 -31.22
C LYS A 104 2.50 32.83 -31.43
N PRO A 105 2.77 33.68 -30.41
CA PRO A 105 3.95 34.61 -30.41
C PRO A 105 4.59 34.79 -28.99
N LYS A 106 5.89 35.02 -28.72
CA LYS A 106 6.98 36.00 -29.05
C LYS A 106 7.07 37.28 -28.15
N THR A 107 8.16 37.31 -27.34
CA THR A 107 9.10 38.42 -26.98
C THR A 107 8.72 39.73 -26.28
N GLY A 108 9.52 40.11 -25.26
CA GLY A 108 9.76 41.51 -24.86
C GLY A 108 10.58 41.71 -23.56
N SER A 109 11.80 42.27 -23.65
CA SER A 109 12.59 42.90 -22.56
C SER A 109 13.19 44.21 -23.11
N PRO A 110 13.39 45.26 -22.27
CA PRO A 110 14.74 45.85 -22.07
C PRO A 110 14.92 46.40 -20.63
N LYS A 111 16.07 46.25 -19.93
CA LYS A 111 17.42 46.87 -20.00
C LYS A 111 17.59 48.20 -19.22
N SER A 112 18.39 48.09 -18.15
CA SER A 112 19.39 49.00 -17.52
C SER A 112 19.07 50.45 -17.15
N THR A 113 19.43 50.83 -15.91
CA THR A 113 20.34 51.97 -15.60
C THR A 113 20.90 51.88 -14.17
N SER A 114 22.20 52.12 -14.03
CA SER A 114 22.98 52.52 -12.84
C SER A 114 23.96 53.63 -13.32
N PRO A 115 24.81 54.33 -12.52
CA PRO A 115 25.19 54.13 -11.10
C PRO A 115 25.50 55.42 -10.25
N THR A 116 26.06 55.19 -9.03
CA THR A 116 27.01 56.01 -8.20
C THR A 116 26.52 57.17 -7.29
N PRO A 117 27.30 57.63 -6.27
CA PRO A 117 27.88 56.93 -5.09
C PRO A 117 27.86 57.80 -3.76
N ASN A 118 28.57 57.33 -2.72
CA ASN A 118 28.92 57.94 -1.40
C ASN A 118 27.85 57.80 -0.28
N ALA A 119 28.16 57.57 1.00
CA ALA A 119 29.39 57.77 1.77
C ALA A 119 29.56 56.74 2.92
N SER A 120 30.81 56.68 3.36
CA SER A 120 31.43 55.84 4.38
C SER A 120 30.84 55.92 5.79
N SER A 121 30.76 54.78 6.48
CA SER A 121 31.00 54.72 7.94
C SER A 121 31.41 53.32 8.40
N SER A 122 32.61 53.28 9.00
CA SER A 122 33.07 52.40 10.07
C SER A 122 32.74 50.91 10.01
N SER A 123 33.77 50.19 9.57
CA SER A 123 34.14 48.84 9.98
C SER A 123 33.92 48.54 11.47
N THR A 124 32.95 47.68 11.75
CA THR A 124 33.10 46.62 12.75
C THR A 124 32.94 45.30 12.00
N ALA A 125 34.08 44.71 11.62
CA ALA A 125 34.13 43.33 11.21
C ALA A 125 33.76 42.48 12.43
N ALA A 126 32.46 42.27 12.64
CA ALA A 126 32.01 41.08 13.32
C ALA A 126 32.57 39.93 12.47
N VAL A 127 33.58 39.25 13.00
CA VAL A 127 33.91 37.91 12.57
C VAL A 127 32.61 37.14 12.75
N ALA A 128 31.84 37.01 11.67
CA ALA A 128 30.79 36.03 11.58
C ALA A 128 31.52 34.70 11.69
N THR A 129 31.68 34.23 12.91
CA THR A 129 31.97 32.84 13.20
C THR A 129 30.91 32.11 12.40
N LYS A 130 31.33 31.48 11.28
CA LYS A 130 30.47 30.57 10.52
C LYS A 130 30.11 29.48 11.51
N SER A 131 29.00 29.67 12.22
CA SER A 131 28.42 28.61 13.02
C SER A 131 28.01 27.57 12.00
N SER A 132 28.79 26.49 11.86
CA SER A 132 28.42 25.38 10.99
C SER A 132 27.04 24.93 11.45
N SER A 133 26.00 25.27 10.71
CA SER A 133 24.65 24.86 11.06
C SER A 133 24.60 23.35 10.93
N PRO A 134 24.30 22.59 12.01
CA PRO A 134 24.22 21.15 11.92
C PRO A 134 23.08 20.77 10.97
N ALA A 135 23.30 19.70 10.19
CA ALA A 135 22.30 19.19 9.25
C ALA A 135 20.95 18.91 9.95
N GLY A 136 19.87 19.00 9.20
CA GLY A 136 18.53 18.76 9.73
C GLY A 136 17.42 19.30 8.85
N TYR A 137 16.19 18.99 9.23
CA TYR A 137 15.02 19.60 8.59
C TYR A 137 14.84 21.05 9.07
N SER A 138 14.87 22.01 8.14
CA SER A 138 14.84 23.45 8.43
C SER A 138 13.48 23.94 8.91
N ASN A 139 12.42 23.29 8.44
CA ASN A 139 11.02 23.63 8.69
C ASN A 139 10.34 22.60 9.61
N TRP A 140 11.10 22.04 10.55
CA TRP A 140 10.57 21.14 11.56
C TRP A 140 9.53 21.84 12.45
N SER A 141 8.46 21.13 12.80
CA SER A 141 7.34 21.67 13.57
C SER A 141 6.79 20.64 14.55
N ASN A 142 5.92 21.06 15.46
CA ASN A 142 5.25 20.15 16.40
C ASN A 142 4.47 19.02 15.68
N HIS A 143 3.93 19.29 14.49
CA HIS A 143 3.26 18.25 13.70
C HIS A 143 4.23 17.12 13.29
N HIS A 144 5.45 17.49 12.91
CA HIS A 144 6.50 16.52 12.54
C HIS A 144 7.01 15.76 13.77
N ALA A 145 7.10 16.41 14.93
CA ALA A 145 7.41 15.73 16.19
C ALA A 145 6.34 14.69 16.56
N THR A 146 5.06 15.02 16.42
CA THR A 146 3.97 14.04 16.61
C THR A 146 4.07 12.89 15.60
N LEU A 147 4.32 13.18 14.33
CA LEU A 147 4.50 12.15 13.29
C LEU A 147 5.69 11.22 13.59
N CYS A 148 6.80 11.76 14.07
CA CYS A 148 7.98 11.02 14.51
C CYS A 148 7.70 10.11 15.73
N SER A 149 6.75 10.49 16.57
CA SER A 149 6.33 9.69 17.74
C SER A 149 5.35 8.55 17.40
N GLN A 150 4.82 8.52 16.18
CA GLN A 150 3.95 7.42 15.73
C GLN A 150 4.77 6.17 15.46
N SER A 151 4.09 5.04 15.35
CA SER A 151 4.74 3.75 15.07
C SER A 151 5.06 3.61 13.58
N TRP A 152 6.32 3.30 13.26
CA TRP A 152 6.81 3.10 11.90
C TRP A 152 7.50 1.76 11.75
N VAL A 153 7.34 1.14 10.60
CA VAL A 153 7.98 -0.14 10.29
C VAL A 153 8.24 -0.28 8.80
N ALA A 154 9.26 -1.05 8.43
CA ALA A 154 9.46 -1.46 7.05
C ALA A 154 8.42 -2.53 6.65
N ILE A 155 8.03 -2.55 5.38
CA ILE A 155 7.09 -3.56 4.88
C ILE A 155 7.67 -4.97 4.97
N SER A 156 8.97 -5.13 4.79
CA SER A 156 9.69 -6.40 4.93
C SER A 156 9.47 -7.04 6.29
N GLU A 157 9.39 -6.26 7.37
CA GLU A 157 9.12 -6.81 8.71
C GLU A 157 7.67 -7.31 8.85
N LEU A 158 6.71 -6.59 8.27
CA LEU A 158 5.30 -7.01 8.26
C LEU A 158 5.10 -8.27 7.40
N MET A 159 5.73 -8.30 6.22
CA MET A 159 5.69 -9.46 5.33
C MET A 159 6.39 -10.66 5.95
N TYR A 160 7.55 -10.46 6.59
CA TYR A 160 8.25 -11.51 7.33
C TYR A 160 7.39 -12.10 8.45
N PHE A 161 6.70 -11.25 9.22
CA PHE A 161 5.74 -11.71 10.22
C PHE A 161 4.63 -12.55 9.58
N CYS A 162 4.05 -12.10 8.46
CA CYS A 162 3.03 -12.85 7.74
C CYS A 162 3.57 -14.20 7.26
N ASP A 163 4.70 -14.23 6.55
CA ASP A 163 5.34 -15.44 6.03
C ASP A 163 5.66 -16.45 7.15
N LYS A 164 6.16 -15.95 8.29
CA LYS A 164 6.49 -16.78 9.45
C LYS A 164 5.26 -17.47 10.04
N TYR A 165 4.11 -16.80 10.07
CA TYR A 165 2.94 -17.28 10.82
C TYR A 165 1.74 -17.74 9.98
N GLU A 166 1.74 -17.52 8.66
CA GLU A 166 0.63 -17.87 7.77
C GLU A 166 0.20 -19.34 7.92
N PHE A 167 1.19 -20.25 7.93
CA PHE A 167 0.97 -21.69 8.02
C PHE A 167 1.40 -22.30 9.36
N THR A 168 1.71 -21.47 10.35
CA THR A 168 2.20 -21.95 11.65
C THR A 168 1.09 -22.63 12.44
N THR A 169 1.28 -23.91 12.80
CA THR A 169 0.31 -24.63 13.61
C THR A 169 0.36 -24.15 15.06
N LEU A 170 -0.69 -23.49 15.53
CA LEU A 170 -0.83 -23.13 16.93
C LEU A 170 -1.17 -24.37 17.76
N SER A 171 -0.41 -24.67 18.81
CA SER A 171 -0.68 -25.74 19.77
C SER A 171 -1.31 -25.18 21.06
N THR A 172 -2.22 -25.91 21.72
CA THR A 172 -2.75 -25.46 23.03
C THR A 172 -1.69 -25.38 24.12
N ARG A 173 -0.64 -26.18 24.02
CA ARG A 173 0.41 -26.32 25.04
C ARG A 173 1.59 -25.39 24.81
N ASP A 174 1.70 -24.82 23.62
CA ASP A 174 2.83 -24.00 23.23
C ASP A 174 2.62 -22.52 23.59
N LEU A 175 2.67 -22.24 24.89
CA LEU A 175 2.52 -20.87 25.39
C LEU A 175 3.70 -19.98 24.95
N LYS A 176 4.88 -20.56 24.71
CA LYS A 176 6.06 -19.82 24.29
C LYS A 176 5.85 -19.19 22.92
N THR A 177 5.43 -19.96 21.93
CA THR A 177 5.12 -19.43 20.58
C THR A 177 4.02 -18.37 20.63
N HIS A 178 2.98 -18.55 21.45
CA HIS A 178 1.94 -17.52 21.62
C HIS A 178 2.51 -16.20 22.18
N GLN A 179 3.42 -16.27 23.15
CA GLN A 179 4.07 -15.09 23.72
C GLN A 179 5.02 -14.43 22.72
N GLU A 180 5.76 -15.22 21.93
CA GLU A 180 6.62 -14.73 20.85
C GLU A 180 5.80 -13.97 19.79
N ILE A 181 4.68 -14.54 19.34
CA ILE A 181 3.74 -13.86 18.43
C ILE A 181 3.31 -12.50 19.02
N VAL A 182 2.85 -12.48 20.27
CA VAL A 182 2.40 -11.23 20.91
C VAL A 182 3.54 -10.23 21.05
N ALA A 183 4.75 -10.68 21.38
CA ALA A 183 5.92 -9.83 21.52
C ALA A 183 6.32 -9.21 20.18
N GLU A 184 6.36 -10.00 19.10
CA GLU A 184 6.64 -9.51 17.75
C GLU A 184 5.61 -8.50 17.29
N VAL A 185 4.31 -8.78 17.47
CA VAL A 185 3.26 -7.83 17.10
C VAL A 185 3.34 -6.54 17.90
N ARG A 186 3.70 -6.60 19.18
CA ARG A 186 3.95 -5.40 19.99
C ARG A 186 5.18 -4.63 19.50
N ALA A 187 6.24 -5.31 19.07
CA ALA A 187 7.40 -4.67 18.48
C ALA A 187 7.00 -3.88 17.23
N LEU A 188 6.23 -4.49 16.32
CA LEU A 188 5.68 -3.83 15.12
C LEU A 188 4.82 -2.61 15.48
N LEU A 189 3.94 -2.74 16.48
CA LEU A 189 3.08 -1.65 16.98
C LEU A 189 3.84 -0.56 17.74
N SER A 190 5.12 -0.78 18.07
CA SER A 190 5.98 0.17 18.80
C SER A 190 7.21 0.60 17.99
N GLY A 191 7.23 0.28 16.68
CA GLY A 191 8.34 0.57 15.79
C GLY A 191 8.66 2.06 15.75
N LYS A 192 9.95 2.40 15.72
CA LYS A 192 10.40 3.81 15.78
C LYS A 192 10.43 4.43 14.40
N ALA A 193 10.11 5.72 14.32
CA ALA A 193 10.33 6.49 13.11
C ALA A 193 11.81 6.42 12.67
N PRO A 194 12.09 6.23 11.37
CA PRO A 194 13.46 6.20 10.86
C PRO A 194 14.03 7.61 10.61
N PHE A 195 13.40 8.64 11.19
CA PHE A 195 13.74 10.05 10.99
C PHE A 195 13.43 10.82 12.27
N ASP A 196 14.08 11.97 12.42
CA ASP A 196 13.76 12.99 13.40
C ASP A 196 14.23 14.36 12.84
N GLN A 197 14.26 15.42 13.64
CA GLN A 197 14.72 16.74 13.17
C GLN A 197 16.15 16.73 12.62
N ARG A 198 17.02 15.87 13.17
CA ARG A 198 18.45 15.74 12.90
C ARG A 198 18.82 14.47 12.13
N THR A 199 17.86 13.60 11.88
CA THR A 199 18.02 12.34 11.16
C THR A 199 17.11 12.34 9.93
N ARG A 200 17.72 12.36 8.75
CA ARG A 200 16.97 12.37 7.48
C ARG A 200 16.30 11.03 7.23
N PHE A 201 15.14 11.05 6.59
CA PHE A 201 14.42 9.83 6.21
C PHE A 201 15.29 8.95 5.29
N PRO A 202 15.24 7.61 5.40
CA PRO A 202 16.00 6.71 4.55
C PRO A 202 15.71 6.94 3.06
N GLY A 203 16.76 7.18 2.27
CA GLY A 203 16.69 7.34 0.82
C GLY A 203 17.33 6.16 0.09
N ASN A 204 17.29 6.19 -1.25
CA ASN A 204 17.88 5.16 -2.12
C ASN A 204 17.39 3.72 -1.81
N ILE A 205 16.11 3.58 -1.51
CA ILE A 205 15.49 2.28 -1.24
C ILE A 205 15.32 1.56 -2.58
N HIS A 206 16.21 0.59 -2.83
CA HIS A 206 16.19 -0.21 -4.06
C HIS A 206 15.22 -1.38 -4.00
N ASP A 207 15.14 -2.01 -2.83
CA ASP A 207 14.20 -3.10 -2.60
C ASP A 207 12.85 -2.51 -2.16
N PRO A 208 11.77 -2.74 -2.93
CA PRO A 208 10.44 -2.25 -2.60
C PRO A 208 9.95 -2.71 -1.21
N GLU A 209 10.43 -3.84 -0.67
CA GLU A 209 10.01 -4.31 0.66
C GLU A 209 10.62 -3.49 1.80
N ASN A 210 11.68 -2.71 1.54
CA ASN A 210 12.27 -1.82 2.53
C ASN A 210 11.61 -0.43 2.58
N LEU A 211 10.51 -0.25 1.84
CA LEU A 211 9.65 0.92 2.01
C LEU A 211 9.01 0.94 3.39
N TRP A 212 8.82 2.15 3.92
CA TRP A 212 8.30 2.36 5.27
C TRP A 212 6.80 2.59 5.25
N VAL A 213 6.13 2.14 6.29
CA VAL A 213 4.72 2.45 6.57
C VAL A 213 4.61 3.07 7.96
N CYS A 214 3.76 4.09 8.07
CA CYS A 214 3.35 4.64 9.35
C CYS A 214 2.09 3.90 9.82
N ILE A 215 2.23 3.04 10.83
CA ILE A 215 1.14 2.19 11.34
C ILE A 215 -0.03 3.05 11.84
N GLY A 216 0.25 4.13 12.58
CA GLY A 216 -0.78 5.04 13.09
C GLY A 216 -1.55 5.83 12.00
N ARG A 217 -1.12 5.72 10.73
CA ARG A 217 -1.83 6.28 9.56
C ARG A 217 -2.38 5.19 8.64
N CYS A 218 -2.29 3.92 9.05
CA CYS A 218 -2.80 2.77 8.31
C CYS A 218 -3.73 1.95 9.21
N ALA A 219 -4.98 2.42 9.32
CA ALA A 219 -5.97 1.86 10.24
C ALA A 219 -6.20 0.36 10.06
N SER A 220 -6.14 -0.14 8.82
CA SER A 220 -6.33 -1.57 8.54
C SER A 220 -5.19 -2.42 9.13
N VAL A 221 -3.94 -2.03 8.85
CA VAL A 221 -2.75 -2.72 9.40
C VAL A 221 -2.75 -2.66 10.93
N GLU A 222 -2.99 -1.48 11.51
CA GLU A 222 -3.09 -1.32 12.96
C GLU A 222 -4.18 -2.22 13.57
N TYR A 223 -5.36 -2.26 12.94
CA TYR A 223 -6.47 -3.09 13.36
C TYR A 223 -6.11 -4.59 13.36
N HIS A 224 -5.52 -5.10 12.28
CA HIS A 224 -5.16 -6.52 12.18
C HIS A 224 -4.09 -6.90 13.22
N LEU A 225 -3.08 -6.06 13.44
CA LEU A 225 -2.07 -6.27 14.49
C LEU A 225 -2.71 -6.29 15.89
N GLN A 226 -3.57 -5.31 16.21
CA GLN A 226 -4.29 -5.28 17.49
C GLN A 226 -5.21 -6.49 17.68
N ARG A 227 -5.88 -6.94 16.60
CA ARG A 227 -6.71 -8.14 16.60
C ARG A 227 -5.89 -9.38 16.93
N ILE A 228 -4.68 -9.53 16.37
CA ILE A 228 -3.77 -10.64 16.69
C ILE A 228 -3.37 -10.62 18.18
N VAL A 229 -3.03 -9.46 18.75
CA VAL A 229 -2.75 -9.35 20.20
C VAL A 229 -3.97 -9.76 21.02
N SER A 230 -5.17 -9.36 20.59
CA SER A 230 -6.41 -9.64 21.32
C SER A 230 -6.75 -11.14 21.42
N ILE A 231 -6.38 -11.92 20.39
CA ILE A 231 -6.60 -13.37 20.30
C ILE A 231 -5.91 -14.10 21.45
N PHE A 232 -4.69 -13.69 21.80
CA PHE A 232 -3.88 -14.35 22.83
C PHE A 232 -4.03 -13.73 24.23
N ARG A 233 -5.05 -12.88 24.47
CA ARG A 233 -5.34 -12.35 25.83
C ARG A 233 -5.67 -13.45 26.83
N LYS A 234 -6.24 -14.57 26.38
CA LYS A 234 -6.48 -15.76 27.19
C LYS A 234 -5.71 -16.94 26.61
N PRO A 235 -4.94 -17.69 27.43
CA PRO A 235 -4.25 -18.89 26.98
C PRO A 235 -5.21 -19.90 26.33
N LEU A 236 -4.81 -20.51 25.20
CA LEU A 236 -5.67 -21.45 24.47
C LEU A 236 -6.09 -22.66 25.30
N ASN A 237 -5.22 -23.14 26.19
CA ASN A 237 -5.52 -24.27 27.08
C ASN A 237 -6.62 -23.99 28.12
N GLN A 238 -6.98 -22.72 28.34
CA GLN A 238 -8.07 -22.31 29.22
C GLN A 238 -9.42 -22.16 28.48
N LEU A 239 -9.43 -22.37 27.17
CA LEU A 239 -10.63 -22.27 26.34
C LEU A 239 -11.24 -23.65 26.08
N THR A 240 -12.56 -23.69 25.83
CA THR A 240 -13.24 -24.91 25.36
C THR A 240 -12.74 -25.31 23.97
N PRO A 241 -12.80 -26.59 23.56
CA PRO A 241 -12.32 -27.04 22.26
C PRO A 241 -12.86 -26.25 21.06
N ASP A 242 -14.15 -25.89 21.08
CA ASP A 242 -14.77 -25.09 20.02
C ASP A 242 -14.23 -23.65 19.97
N LYS A 243 -14.00 -23.04 21.13
CA LYS A 243 -13.37 -21.72 21.22
C LYS A 243 -11.92 -21.77 20.76
N GLN A 244 -11.18 -22.84 21.10
CA GLN A 244 -9.82 -23.03 20.60
C GLN A 244 -9.79 -23.08 19.07
N ARG A 245 -10.68 -23.85 18.43
CA ARG A 245 -10.79 -23.93 16.97
C ARG A 245 -11.06 -22.56 16.37
N THR A 246 -12.02 -21.83 16.93
CA THR A 246 -12.40 -20.48 16.48
C THR A 246 -11.24 -19.49 16.61
N VAL A 247 -10.52 -19.51 17.73
CA VAL A 247 -9.37 -18.62 17.96
C VAL A 247 -8.22 -18.91 16.98
N ARG A 248 -7.92 -20.18 16.69
CA ARG A 248 -6.92 -20.53 15.67
C ARG A 248 -7.33 -20.03 14.29
N GLN A 249 -8.58 -20.26 13.89
CA GLN A 249 -9.09 -19.77 12.61
C GLN A 249 -9.02 -18.24 12.53
N ASN A 250 -9.43 -17.53 13.59
CA ASN A 250 -9.36 -16.08 13.66
C ASN A 250 -7.94 -15.54 13.58
N PHE A 251 -6.96 -16.26 14.13
CA PHE A 251 -5.54 -15.89 14.01
C PHE A 251 -5.09 -15.96 12.55
N HIS A 252 -5.29 -17.10 11.89
CA HIS A 252 -4.88 -17.26 10.48
C HIS A 252 -5.63 -16.30 9.55
N LEU A 253 -6.91 -16.03 9.83
CA LEU A 253 -7.67 -15.04 9.09
C LEU A 253 -7.08 -13.63 9.27
N ALA A 254 -6.75 -13.22 10.50
CA ALA A 254 -6.14 -11.92 10.75
C ALA A 254 -4.77 -11.76 10.08
N VAL A 255 -3.94 -12.82 10.06
CA VAL A 255 -2.65 -12.83 9.35
C VAL A 255 -2.85 -12.74 7.84
N SER A 256 -3.81 -13.49 7.30
CA SER A 256 -4.11 -13.49 5.85
C SER A 256 -4.66 -12.14 5.37
N GLU A 257 -5.55 -11.53 6.15
CA GLU A 257 -6.10 -10.19 5.87
C GLU A 257 -5.02 -9.11 5.97
N LEU A 258 -4.13 -9.18 6.97
CA LEU A 258 -2.97 -8.30 7.06
C LEU A 258 -2.08 -8.40 5.81
N ARG A 259 -1.75 -9.64 5.39
CA ARG A 259 -0.98 -9.88 4.16
C ARG A 259 -1.67 -9.31 2.93
N LEU A 260 -2.99 -9.51 2.82
CA LEU A 260 -3.79 -9.03 1.71
C LEU A 260 -3.81 -7.49 1.65
N ASP A 261 -3.95 -6.82 2.78
CA ASP A 261 -3.94 -5.36 2.82
C ASP A 261 -2.58 -4.79 2.38
N ILE A 262 -1.49 -5.40 2.87
CA ILE A 262 -0.13 -5.01 2.52
C ILE A 262 0.19 -5.29 1.04
N SER A 263 -0.32 -6.40 0.50
CA SER A 263 0.01 -6.85 -0.85
C SER A 263 -0.93 -6.25 -1.91
N ALA A 264 -2.23 -6.37 -1.71
CA ALA A 264 -3.26 -6.04 -2.69
C ALA A 264 -3.86 -4.64 -2.48
N ARG A 265 -4.00 -4.15 -1.23
CA ARG A 265 -4.58 -2.82 -0.93
C ARG A 265 -3.52 -1.76 -0.67
N ILE A 266 -2.43 -1.83 -1.41
CA ILE A 266 -1.30 -0.89 -1.28
C ILE A 266 -1.66 0.58 -1.55
N SER A 267 -2.80 0.88 -2.20
CA SER A 267 -3.30 2.25 -2.30
C SER A 267 -3.82 2.78 -0.96
N GLU A 268 -4.33 1.90 -0.09
CA GLU A 268 -4.74 2.21 1.28
C GLU A 268 -3.53 2.19 2.23
N VAL A 269 -2.55 1.33 1.97
CA VAL A 269 -1.28 1.27 2.71
C VAL A 269 -0.29 2.28 2.14
N ARG A 270 -0.27 3.50 2.69
CA ARG A 270 0.68 4.54 2.27
C ARG A 270 2.12 4.11 2.54
N LEU A 271 2.87 3.88 1.47
CA LEU A 271 4.29 3.54 1.52
C LEU A 271 5.14 4.79 1.31
N TYR A 272 6.24 4.84 2.06
CA TYR A 272 7.14 5.98 2.10
C TYR A 272 8.57 5.55 1.80
N ASP A 273 9.15 6.21 0.81
CA ASP A 273 10.59 6.47 0.79
C ASP A 273 10.84 7.94 1.15
N ARG A 274 12.11 8.35 1.18
CA ARG A 274 12.51 9.74 1.47
C ARG A 274 11.73 10.77 0.67
N LEU A 275 11.56 10.59 -0.63
CA LEU A 275 11.05 11.65 -1.48
C LEU A 275 9.54 11.77 -1.40
N VAL A 276 8.84 10.64 -1.33
CA VAL A 276 7.40 10.61 -1.06
C VAL A 276 7.14 11.23 0.32
N PHE A 277 7.93 10.84 1.33
CA PHE A 277 7.85 11.37 2.68
C PHE A 277 8.08 12.89 2.75
N GLU A 278 9.23 13.35 2.27
CA GLU A 278 9.60 14.78 2.30
C GLU A 278 8.59 15.63 1.52
N ARG A 279 8.05 15.11 0.40
CA ARG A 279 7.00 15.79 -0.37
C ARG A 279 5.66 15.84 0.37
N GLU A 280 5.17 14.72 0.89
CA GLU A 280 3.85 14.66 1.57
C GLU A 280 3.84 15.57 2.80
N PHE A 281 4.92 15.57 3.58
CA PHE A 281 5.05 16.36 4.81
C PHE A 281 5.73 17.72 4.61
N ARG A 282 6.05 18.07 3.36
CA ARG A 282 6.71 19.33 2.97
C ARG A 282 7.98 19.60 3.75
N LEU A 283 8.79 18.58 4.05
CA LEU A 283 10.03 18.70 4.81
C LEU A 283 11.20 19.08 3.89
N GLU A 284 12.04 20.01 4.36
CA GLU A 284 13.22 20.48 3.63
C GLU A 284 14.50 20.17 4.40
N TRP A 285 15.35 19.29 3.86
CA TRP A 285 16.62 18.94 4.47
C TRP A 285 17.71 19.98 4.14
N GLN A 286 18.35 20.52 5.18
CA GLN A 286 19.56 21.33 5.07
C GLN A 286 20.77 20.46 5.37
N GLU A 287 21.73 20.46 4.44
CA GLU A 287 23.04 19.86 4.68
C GLU A 287 23.85 20.71 5.65
N ALA A 288 24.80 20.09 6.35
CA ALA A 288 25.74 20.84 7.17
C ALA A 288 26.62 21.71 6.26
N GLU A 289 26.79 22.99 6.63
CA GLU A 289 27.78 23.84 5.97
C GLU A 289 29.18 23.33 6.35
N ALA A 290 29.96 22.92 5.35
CA ALA A 290 31.35 22.50 5.47
C ALA A 290 32.32 23.68 5.44
#